data_AF-A0AAU9NQJ5-F1
#
_entry.id   AF-A0AAU9NQJ5-F1
#
_cell.length_a   1.000
_cell.length_b   1.000
_cell.length_c   1.000
_cell.angle_alpha   90.00
_cell.angle_beta   90.00
_cell.angle_gamma   90.00
#
_symmetry.space_group_name_H-M   'P 1'
#
loop_
_entity.id
_entity.type
_entity.pdbx_description
1 polymer ?
#
loop_
_entity_poly.entity_id
_entity_poly.type
_entity_poly.pdbx_seq_one_letter_code
_entity_poly.pdbx_strand_id
1 'polypeptide(L)'
;MVPITHIYPTIIRQPPSSPALRQLSYIFSGVKIDNDVEKLEVYYNLEVSNTNNLRYMVADEFDKGELRNARLKGLMRKVLGKELDKSKDVTMSRWDNRWLKRA
;
A
#
# COMPACT_ATOMS: atom_id res chain seq x y z
N MET A 1 11.46 39.58 14.54
CA MET A 1 11.55 38.33 13.76
C MET A 1 11.84 37.22 14.76
N VAL A 2 10.79 36.51 15.20
CA VAL A 2 10.87 35.44 16.20
C VAL A 2 10.64 34.13 15.45
N PRO A 3 11.47 33.09 15.63
CA PRO A 3 11.30 31.85 14.91
C PRO A 3 10.02 31.15 15.41
N ILE A 4 9.16 30.75 14.46
CA ILE A 4 7.95 29.99 14.75
C ILE A 4 8.36 28.55 15.03
N THR A 5 8.77 28.29 16.27
CA THR A 5 8.43 27.04 16.93
C THR A 5 7.26 27.34 17.85
N HIS A 6 6.34 26.38 17.98
CA HIS A 6 5.04 26.40 18.70
C HIS A 6 3.84 26.65 17.76
N ILE A 7 2.81 25.81 17.61
CA ILE A 7 2.31 24.67 18.39
C ILE A 7 1.31 23.92 17.47
N TYR A 8 1.45 22.60 17.32
CA TYR A 8 0.29 21.72 17.17
C TYR A 8 0.47 20.64 18.25
N PRO A 9 -0.28 20.65 19.36
CA PRO A 9 -0.29 19.55 20.28
C PRO A 9 -1.41 18.62 19.79
N THR A 10 -1.23 18.02 18.62
CA THR A 10 -2.10 16.93 18.21
C THR A 10 -1.37 15.66 18.61
N ILE A 11 -1.70 15.18 19.80
CA ILE A 11 -1.59 13.79 20.26
C ILE A 11 -0.93 12.92 19.18
N ILE A 12 0.39 12.73 19.25
CA ILE A 12 1.01 11.58 18.59
C ILE A 12 0.44 10.39 19.37
N ARG A 13 -0.75 9.93 18.98
CA ARG A 13 -1.11 8.54 19.18
C ARG A 13 0.07 7.83 18.55
N GLN A 14 0.91 7.20 19.35
CA GLN A 14 1.93 6.33 18.79
C GLN A 14 1.17 5.47 17.77
N PRO A 15 1.56 5.50 16.48
CA PRO A 15 0.95 4.64 15.51
C PRO A 15 1.02 3.25 16.11
N PRO A 16 -0.07 2.46 16.11
CA PRO A 16 -0.04 1.13 16.69
C PRO A 16 1.20 0.46 16.12
N SER A 17 2.11 0.02 17.01
CA SER A 17 3.16 -0.87 16.57
C SER A 17 2.42 -2.00 15.85
N SER A 18 2.76 -2.21 14.59
CA SER A 18 2.23 -3.34 13.84
C SER A 18 3.32 -4.38 13.80
N PRO A 19 3.46 -5.24 14.85
CA PRO A 19 4.42 -6.33 14.85
C PRO A 19 4.39 -7.13 13.56
N ALA A 20 3.20 -7.30 12.98
CA ALA A 20 3.01 -8.03 11.74
C ALA A 20 3.76 -7.43 10.55
N LEU A 21 3.83 -6.10 10.40
CA LEU A 21 4.54 -5.46 9.27
C LEU A 21 6.05 -5.73 9.30
N ARG A 22 6.62 -5.92 10.50
CA ARG A 22 8.04 -6.19 10.72
C ARG A 22 8.38 -7.68 10.77
N GLN A 23 7.38 -8.54 10.80
CA GLN A 23 7.59 -9.97 10.98
C GLN A 23 7.95 -10.63 9.64
N LEU A 24 9.18 -11.12 9.55
CA LEU A 24 9.73 -11.71 8.32
C LEU A 24 8.99 -12.97 7.84
N SER A 25 8.23 -13.64 8.71
CA SER A 25 7.40 -14.79 8.33
C SER A 25 6.21 -14.44 7.44
N TYR A 26 5.89 -13.16 7.27
CA TYR A 26 4.91 -12.69 6.29
C TYR A 26 5.60 -12.09 5.07
N ILE A 27 5.03 -12.34 3.90
CA ILE A 27 5.42 -11.66 2.65
C ILE A 27 4.28 -10.71 2.27
N PHE A 28 4.55 -9.42 2.27
CA PHE A 28 3.61 -8.40 1.83
C PHE A 28 3.68 -8.28 0.31
N SER A 29 2.66 -8.78 -0.39
CA SER A 29 2.62 -8.78 -1.85
C SER A 29 1.72 -7.68 -2.39
N GLY A 30 2.22 -6.88 -3.34
CA GLY A 30 1.45 -5.77 -3.90
C GLY A 30 1.96 -5.29 -5.26
N VAL A 31 1.24 -4.34 -5.86
CA VAL A 31 1.63 -3.69 -7.13
C VAL A 31 2.13 -2.30 -6.82
N LYS A 32 3.38 -1.99 -7.19
CA LYS A 32 4.06 -0.74 -6.75
C LYS A 32 4.09 -0.60 -5.23
N ILE A 33 4.25 -1.74 -4.54
CA ILE A 33 4.24 -1.79 -3.07
C ILE A 33 5.30 -0.89 -2.43
N ASP A 34 6.43 -0.69 -3.12
CA ASP A 34 7.53 0.18 -2.65
C ASP A 34 7.05 1.61 -2.35
N ASN A 35 6.12 2.15 -3.16
CA ASN A 35 5.51 3.46 -2.92
C ASN A 35 4.62 3.50 -1.67
N ASP A 36 3.97 2.38 -1.34
CA ASP A 36 3.13 2.29 -0.16
C ASP A 36 4.00 2.10 1.10
N VAL A 37 5.10 1.35 1.00
CA VAL A 37 6.13 1.22 2.05
C VAL A 37 6.72 2.59 2.40
N GLU A 38 7.15 3.35 1.40
CA GLU A 38 7.69 4.70 1.60
C GLU A 38 6.69 5.61 2.34
N LYS A 39 5.41 5.57 1.95
CA LYS A 39 4.36 6.36 2.63
C LYS A 39 4.13 5.89 4.07
N LEU A 40 4.15 4.59 4.33
CA LEU A 40 4.00 4.03 5.68
C LEU A 40 5.15 4.49 6.58
N GLU A 41 6.37 4.49 6.07
CA GLU A 41 7.54 4.97 6.80
C GLU A 41 7.47 6.49 7.03
N VAL A 42 7.29 7.28 5.96
CA VAL A 42 7.34 8.75 6.03
C VAL A 42 6.20 9.34 6.86
N TYR A 43 4.97 8.85 6.69
CA TYR A 43 3.80 9.46 7.33
C TYR A 43 3.40 8.79 8.64
N TYR A 44 3.81 7.54 8.87
CA TYR A 44 3.38 6.76 10.02
C TYR A 44 4.52 6.10 10.78
N ASN A 45 5.78 6.26 10.38
CA ASN A 45 6.94 5.59 10.99
C ASN A 45 6.76 4.07 11.10
N LEU A 46 6.08 3.48 10.10
CA LEU A 46 5.79 2.05 10.02
C LEU A 46 6.69 1.40 8.97
N GLU A 47 7.63 0.59 9.44
CA GLU A 47 8.53 -0.22 8.61
C GLU A 47 7.84 -1.52 8.15
N VAL A 48 8.08 -1.93 6.90
CA VAL A 48 7.61 -3.20 6.34
C VAL A 48 8.82 -4.02 5.89
N SER A 49 9.07 -5.16 6.53
CA SER A 49 10.38 -5.83 6.41
C SER A 49 10.50 -6.83 5.26
N ASN A 50 9.41 -7.35 4.71
CA ASN A 50 9.45 -8.37 3.67
C ASN A 50 8.36 -8.13 2.61
N THR A 51 8.75 -7.51 1.49
CA THR A 51 7.84 -7.12 0.41
C THR A 51 8.13 -7.85 -0.89
N ASN A 52 7.09 -8.07 -1.68
CA ASN A 52 7.20 -8.69 -2.98
C ASN A 52 6.32 -7.98 -4.01
N ASN A 53 6.93 -7.47 -5.07
CA ASN A 53 6.23 -6.71 -6.09
C ASN A 53 5.71 -7.65 -7.18
N LEU A 54 4.40 -7.84 -7.20
CA LEU A 54 3.69 -8.81 -8.06
C LEU A 54 3.99 -8.63 -9.55
N ARG A 55 4.37 -7.42 -10.00
CA ARG A 55 4.69 -7.16 -11.41
C ARG A 55 5.92 -7.93 -11.87
N TYR A 56 6.93 -8.06 -11.02
CA TYR A 56 8.15 -8.80 -11.37
C TYR A 56 7.89 -10.30 -11.32
N MET A 57 7.24 -10.78 -10.25
CA MET A 57 6.87 -12.20 -10.13
C MET A 57 6.05 -12.70 -11.33
N VAL A 58 5.01 -11.95 -11.71
CA VAL A 58 4.13 -12.35 -12.81
C VAL A 58 4.84 -12.19 -14.16
N ALA A 59 5.70 -11.18 -14.33
CA ALA A 59 6.48 -11.05 -15.56
C ALA A 59 7.43 -12.23 -15.76
N ASP A 60 8.08 -12.69 -14.68
CA ASP A 60 9.04 -13.78 -14.73
C ASP A 60 8.34 -15.14 -14.93
N GLU A 61 7.24 -15.38 -14.20
CA GLU A 61 6.44 -16.62 -14.33
C GLU A 61 5.84 -16.80 -15.73
N PHE A 62 5.41 -15.71 -16.37
CA PHE A 62 4.77 -15.77 -17.69
C PHE A 62 5.72 -15.46 -18.85
N ASP A 63 7.01 -15.26 -18.60
CA ASP A 63 8.04 -14.81 -19.55
C ASP A 63 7.59 -13.58 -20.37
N LYS A 64 7.08 -12.58 -19.65
CA LYS A 64 6.41 -11.39 -20.22
C LYS A 64 6.91 -10.11 -19.58
N GLY A 65 8.03 -9.61 -20.10
CA GLY A 65 8.66 -8.38 -19.63
C GLY A 65 7.73 -7.16 -19.62
N GLU A 66 6.71 -7.10 -20.48
CA GLU A 66 5.73 -6.03 -20.51
C GLU A 66 4.88 -5.94 -19.24
N LEU A 67 4.74 -7.04 -18.49
CA LEU A 67 3.96 -7.08 -17.25
C LEU A 67 4.66 -6.38 -16.08
N ARG A 68 5.97 -6.10 -16.19
CA ARG A 68 6.74 -5.33 -15.19
C ARG A 68 6.19 -3.90 -14.99
N ASN A 69 5.50 -3.37 -16.00
CA ASN A 69 4.87 -2.06 -15.97
C ASN A 69 3.33 -2.12 -15.83
N ALA A 70 2.75 -3.32 -15.72
CA ALA A 70 1.31 -3.48 -15.62
C ALA A 70 0.76 -2.89 -14.31
N ARG A 71 -0.41 -2.28 -14.40
CA ARG A 71 -1.22 -1.89 -13.23
C ARG A 71 -1.97 -3.12 -12.70
N LEU A 72 -2.45 -3.08 -11.46
CA LEU A 72 -3.23 -4.17 -10.84
C LEU A 72 -4.34 -4.72 -11.73
N LYS A 73 -5.10 -3.81 -12.38
CA LYS A 73 -6.15 -4.19 -13.33
C LYS A 73 -5.63 -5.02 -14.52
N GLY A 74 -4.48 -4.65 -15.07
CA GLY A 74 -3.84 -5.39 -16.16
C GLY A 74 -3.36 -6.77 -15.72
N LEU A 75 -2.78 -6.86 -14.52
CA LEU A 75 -2.38 -8.15 -13.94
C LEU A 75 -3.59 -9.06 -13.67
N MET A 76 -4.68 -8.53 -13.10
CA MET A 76 -5.90 -9.31 -12.85
C MET A 76 -6.52 -9.86 -14.13
N ARG A 77 -6.62 -9.04 -15.19
CA ARG A 77 -7.07 -9.53 -16.49
C ARG A 77 -6.14 -10.63 -17.01
N LYS A 78 -4.83 -10.45 -16.88
CA LYS A 78 -3.86 -11.38 -17.46
C LYS A 78 -3.80 -12.73 -16.73
N VAL A 79 -3.80 -12.70 -15.40
CA VAL A 79 -3.62 -13.88 -14.55
C VAL A 79 -4.96 -14.58 -14.28
N LEU A 80 -6.02 -13.82 -14.01
CA LEU A 80 -7.32 -14.38 -13.60
C LEU A 80 -8.37 -14.34 -14.71
N GLY A 81 -8.12 -13.69 -15.85
CA GLY A 81 -9.13 -13.46 -16.88
C GLY A 81 -10.27 -12.54 -16.44
N LYS A 82 -10.11 -11.82 -15.33
CA LYS A 82 -11.15 -10.99 -14.71
C LYS A 82 -10.85 -9.51 -14.84
N GLU A 83 -11.87 -8.74 -15.19
CA GLU A 83 -11.82 -7.28 -15.15
C GLU A 83 -12.02 -6.77 -13.72
N LEU A 84 -11.15 -5.86 -13.29
CA LEU A 84 -11.30 -5.12 -12.03
C LEU A 84 -11.93 -3.77 -12.33
N ASP A 85 -13.17 -3.57 -11.86
CA ASP A 85 -13.74 -2.23 -11.80
C ASP A 85 -13.19 -1.46 -10.61
N LYS A 86 -12.77 -0.23 -10.87
CA LYS A 86 -12.28 0.71 -9.86
C LYS A 86 -13.17 1.93 -9.91
N SER A 87 -14.43 1.76 -9.51
CA SER A 87 -15.38 2.85 -9.45
C SER A 87 -14.76 4.06 -8.74
N LYS A 88 -14.83 5.22 -9.40
CA LYS A 88 -14.25 6.47 -8.89
C LYS A 88 -14.89 6.85 -7.57
N ASP A 89 -16.20 6.66 -7.45
CA ASP A 89 -16.96 7.00 -6.25
C ASP A 89 -16.50 6.18 -5.04
N VAL A 90 -16.07 4.93 -5.26
CA VAL A 90 -15.51 4.08 -4.20
C VAL A 90 -14.05 4.41 -3.94
N THR A 91 -13.21 4.41 -4.97
CA THR A 91 -11.75 4.59 -4.83
C THR A 91 -11.38 5.97 -4.27
N MET A 92 -12.21 6.99 -4.51
CA MET A 92 -12.02 8.35 -4.01
C MET A 92 -13.00 8.74 -2.90
N SER A 93 -13.71 7.76 -2.32
CA SER A 93 -14.57 7.97 -1.16
C SER A 93 -13.76 8.30 0.11
N ARG A 94 -14.48 8.60 1.19
CA ARG A 94 -13.93 8.78 2.54
C ARG A 94 -13.58 7.43 3.17
N TRP A 95 -12.42 6.87 2.79
CA TRP A 95 -11.89 5.62 3.36
C TRP A 95 -11.60 5.71 4.87
N ASP A 96 -11.47 6.92 5.41
CA ASP A 96 -11.33 7.20 6.85
C ASP A 96 -12.65 7.06 7.62
N ASN A 97 -13.77 6.88 6.93
CA ASN A 97 -15.09 6.76 7.53
C ASN A 97 -15.18 5.56 8.50
N ARG A 98 -15.56 5.82 9.75
CA ARG A 98 -15.63 4.80 10.82
C ARG A 98 -16.62 3.67 10.54
N TRP A 99 -17.63 3.92 9.71
CA TRP A 99 -18.60 2.89 9.31
C TRP A 99 -17.98 1.80 8.42
N LEU A 100 -16.82 2.05 7.79
CA LEU A 100 -16.06 1.05 7.02
C LEU A 100 -15.16 0.15 7.88
N LYS A 101 -15.08 0.39 9.20
CA LYS A 101 -14.13 -0.31 10.09
C LYS A 101 -14.65 -1.63 10.66
N ARG A 102 -15.85 -2.08 10.27
CA ARG A 102 -16.44 -3.34 10.74
C ARG A 102 -17.18 -4.07 9.62
N ALA A 103 -16.65 -5.23 9.25
CA ALA A 103 -17.34 -6.37 8.68
C ALA A 103 -16.76 -7.62 9.35
#